data_AF-A0A2D2Q2P5-F1
#
_entry.id   AF-A0A2D2Q2P5-F1
#
_cell.length_a   1.000
_cell.length_b   1.000
_cell.length_c   1.000
_cell.angle_alpha   90.00
_cell.angle_beta   90.00
_cell.angle_gamma   90.00
#
_symmetry.space_group_name_H-M   'P 1'
#
loop_
_entity.id
_entity.type
_entity.pdbx_description
1 polymer ?
#
loop_
_entity_poly.entity_id
_entity_poly.type
_entity_poly.pdbx_seq_one_letter_code
_entity_poly.pdbx_strand_id
1 'polypeptide(L)'
;MNQPLVTLTCPECGTANPITNQECSHCHVPLLKRYLWAIGSSLDGYKIGAIVGDRYLVQGKHLLLDLFPGEPAPGIDNTVQLYRPYLKLFPKRPHVPELFGALSLGAGELLLLEHAPVSCIDINGAQSTPA
;
A
#
# COMPACT_ATOMS: atom_id res chain seq x y z
N MET A 1 -14.96 -4.52 22.05
CA MET A 1 -13.55 -4.92 21.87
C MET A 1 -12.88 -3.79 21.09
N ASN A 2 -12.01 -2.99 21.72
CA ASN A 2 -11.35 -1.87 21.04
C ASN A 2 -10.27 -2.43 20.12
N GLN A 3 -10.52 -2.39 18.81
CA GLN A 3 -9.45 -2.62 17.83
C GLN A 3 -8.39 -1.51 17.99
N PRO A 4 -7.08 -1.83 17.92
CA PRO A 4 -6.06 -0.79 17.94
C PRO A 4 -6.33 0.17 16.79
N LEU A 5 -6.35 1.47 17.09
CA LEU A 5 -6.51 2.51 16.08
C LEU A 5 -5.32 2.46 15.13
N VAL A 6 -5.51 1.92 13.93
CA VAL A 6 -4.50 2.01 12.87
C VAL A 6 -4.39 3.46 12.45
N THR A 7 -3.15 3.97 12.41
CA THR A 7 -2.86 5.36 12.08
C THR A 7 -2.06 5.51 10.80
N LEU A 8 -2.37 6.55 10.03
CA LEU A 8 -1.62 7.06 8.89
C LEU A 8 -0.78 8.26 9.33
N THR A 9 0.50 8.26 8.99
CA THR A 9 1.42 9.36 9.28
C THR A 9 1.30 10.46 8.21
N CYS A 10 1.10 11.71 8.64
CA CYS A 10 1.09 12.86 7.74
C CYS A 10 2.50 13.05 7.14
N PRO A 11 2.65 13.05 5.80
CA PRO A 11 3.96 13.22 5.18
C PRO A 11 4.57 14.62 5.39
N GLU A 12 3.73 15.64 5.62
CA GLU A 12 4.19 17.03 5.77
C GLU A 12 4.71 17.37 7.17
N CYS A 13 4.11 16.77 8.21
CA CYS A 13 4.40 17.15 9.60
C CYS A 13 4.60 15.97 10.56
N GLY A 14 4.51 14.72 10.08
CA GLY A 14 4.73 13.52 10.88
C GLY A 14 3.64 13.17 11.90
N THR A 15 2.54 13.94 11.96
CA THR A 15 1.44 13.65 12.90
C THR A 15 0.75 12.34 12.52
N ALA A 16 0.55 11.45 13.50
CA ALA A 16 -0.26 10.23 13.34
C ALA A 16 -1.75 10.58 13.36
N ASN A 17 -2.50 10.11 12.37
CA ASN A 17 -3.93 10.37 12.21
C ASN A 17 -4.69 9.06 12.03
N PRO A 18 -5.95 8.94 12.48
CA PRO A 18 -6.79 7.81 12.09
C PRO A 18 -6.89 7.70 10.57
N ILE A 19 -6.82 6.47 10.03
CA ILE A 19 -6.91 6.25 8.56
C ILE A 19 -8.22 6.75 7.92
N THR A 20 -9.25 6.97 8.73
CA THR A 20 -10.55 7.51 8.30
C THR A 20 -10.50 9.01 8.02
N ASN A 21 -9.56 9.74 8.61
CA ASN A 21 -9.43 11.18 8.40
C ASN A 21 -9.06 11.47 6.94
N GLN A 22 -9.55 12.59 6.42
CA GLN A 22 -9.19 13.09 5.08
C GLN A 22 -8.09 14.14 5.15
N GLU A 23 -7.94 14.81 6.30
CA GLU A 23 -6.96 15.87 6.54
C GLU A 23 -6.22 15.62 7.85
N CYS A 24 -5.00 16.15 7.93
CA CYS A 24 -4.19 16.06 9.13
C CYS A 24 -4.81 16.88 10.25
N SER A 25 -5.00 16.27 11.42
CA SER A 25 -5.53 16.91 12.63
C SER A 25 -4.66 18.04 13.18
N HIS A 26 -3.39 18.12 12.77
CA HIS A 26 -2.44 19.14 13.23
C HIS A 26 -2.23 20.27 12.23
N CYS A 27 -1.87 19.95 10.98
CA CYS A 27 -1.50 20.96 9.98
C CYS A 27 -2.57 21.16 8.88
N HIS A 28 -3.71 20.46 8.97
CA HIS A 28 -4.87 20.60 8.07
C HIS A 28 -4.61 20.34 6.57
N VAL A 29 -3.44 19.82 6.20
CA VAL A 29 -3.19 19.37 4.83
C VAL A 29 -3.96 18.06 4.55
N PRO A 30 -4.42 17.83 3.31
CA PRO A 30 -5.00 16.54 2.92
C PRO A 30 -4.03 15.39 3.20
N LEU A 31 -4.52 14.32 3.84
CA LEU A 31 -3.72 13.13 4.11
C LEU A 31 -3.53 12.32 2.83
N LEU A 32 -2.27 12.06 2.49
CA LEU A 32 -1.93 11.21 1.34
C LEU A 32 -2.27 9.74 1.63
N LYS A 33 -3.37 9.25 1.06
CA LYS A 33 -3.74 7.83 1.09
C LYS A 33 -3.19 7.11 -0.13
N ARG A 34 -1.92 6.67 -0.04
CA ARG A 34 -1.27 5.91 -1.11
C ARG A 34 -1.71 4.44 -1.05
N TYR A 35 -2.57 4.07 -1.98
CA TYR A 35 -2.94 2.67 -2.21
C TYR A 35 -1.98 2.02 -3.19
N LEU A 36 -1.54 0.81 -2.86
CA LEU A 36 -0.59 0.04 -3.65
C LEU A 36 -1.20 -1.30 -4.03
N TRP A 37 -1.01 -1.68 -5.30
CA TRP A 37 -1.40 -2.98 -5.79
C TRP A 37 -0.25 -3.96 -5.61
N ALA A 38 -0.52 -5.05 -4.90
CA ALA A 38 0.47 -6.03 -4.51
C ALA A 38 0.44 -7.26 -5.43
N ILE A 39 1.58 -7.56 -6.07
CA ILE A 39 1.77 -8.72 -6.93
C ILE A 39 2.74 -9.70 -6.27
N GLY A 40 2.32 -10.96 -6.16
CA GLY A 40 3.08 -12.03 -5.51
C GLY A 40 2.20 -12.80 -4.53
N SER A 41 2.54 -14.06 -4.28
CA SER A 41 1.78 -14.94 -3.38
C SER A 41 2.09 -14.73 -1.90
N SER A 42 3.14 -13.95 -1.58
CA SER A 42 3.54 -13.69 -0.19
C SER A 42 2.47 -12.94 0.62
N LEU A 43 1.48 -12.32 -0.03
CA LEU A 43 0.38 -11.64 0.64
C LEU A 43 -0.78 -12.60 1.01
N ASP A 44 -0.87 -13.78 0.41
CA ASP A 44 -2.02 -14.70 0.56
C ASP A 44 -2.23 -15.18 2.01
N GLY A 45 -1.17 -15.17 2.83
CA GLY A 45 -1.22 -15.52 4.25
C GLY A 45 -1.75 -14.41 5.16
N TYR A 46 -1.92 -13.19 4.67
CA TYR A 46 -2.33 -12.04 5.46
C TYR A 46 -3.83 -11.76 5.33
N LYS A 47 -4.47 -11.49 6.48
CA LYS A 47 -5.87 -11.09 6.52
C LYS A 47 -6.01 -9.58 6.34
N ILE A 48 -7.17 -9.15 5.85
CA ILE A 48 -7.55 -7.73 5.87
C ILE A 48 -7.43 -7.18 7.29
N GLY A 49 -6.86 -5.99 7.43
CA GLY A 49 -6.56 -5.34 8.70
C GLY A 49 -5.19 -5.71 9.28
N ALA A 50 -4.48 -6.70 8.73
CA ALA A 50 -3.10 -6.99 9.12
C ALA A 50 -2.13 -5.91 8.64
N ILE A 51 -1.02 -5.74 9.35
CA ILE A 51 0.11 -4.90 8.93
C ILE A 51 1.20 -5.80 8.36
N VAL A 52 1.70 -5.45 7.17
CA VAL A 52 2.75 -6.16 6.42
C VAL A 52 3.99 -5.28 6.36
N GLY A 53 5.15 -5.87 6.67
CA GLY A 53 6.45 -5.16 6.64
C GLY A 53 6.47 -3.92 7.52
N ASP A 54 5.73 -3.94 8.65
CA ASP A 54 5.59 -2.86 9.64
C ASP A 54 5.07 -1.52 9.11
N ARG A 55 4.61 -1.46 7.85
CA ARG A 55 4.25 -0.22 7.16
C ARG A 55 2.94 -0.27 6.38
N TYR A 56 2.55 -1.43 5.86
CA TYR A 56 1.45 -1.52 4.91
C TYR A 56 0.24 -2.21 5.53
N LEU A 57 -0.90 -1.54 5.54
CA LEU A 57 -2.16 -2.11 6.00
C LEU A 57 -2.84 -2.89 4.86
N VAL A 58 -3.20 -4.15 5.11
CA VAL A 58 -3.98 -4.96 4.15
C VAL A 58 -5.42 -4.45 4.10
N GLN A 59 -5.84 -3.96 2.93
CA GLN A 59 -7.20 -3.48 2.66
C GLN A 59 -7.97 -4.44 1.74
N GLY A 60 -7.29 -5.32 1.02
CA GLY A 60 -7.93 -6.31 0.15
C GLY A 60 -6.93 -7.36 -0.31
N LYS A 61 -7.38 -8.27 -1.18
CA LYS A 61 -6.56 -9.41 -1.64
C LYS A 61 -5.21 -8.98 -2.23
N HIS A 62 -5.20 -7.90 -3.00
CA HIS A 62 -4.00 -7.31 -3.60
C HIS A 62 -3.85 -5.83 -3.26
N LEU A 63 -4.60 -5.34 -2.26
CA LEU A 63 -4.69 -3.92 -1.98
C LEU A 63 -4.07 -3.61 -0.63
N LEU A 64 -3.06 -2.74 -0.65
CA LEU A 64 -2.36 -2.26 0.53
C LEU A 64 -2.53 -0.74 0.66
N LEU A 65 -2.61 -0.24 1.89
CA LEU A 65 -2.50 1.18 2.21
C LEU A 65 -1.15 1.43 2.89
N ASP A 66 -0.36 2.35 2.35
CA ASP A 66 0.89 2.81 2.96
C ASP A 66 0.59 3.69 4.18
N LEU A 67 1.00 3.27 5.38
CA LEU A 67 0.80 4.03 6.62
C LEU A 67 1.88 5.10 6.84
N PHE A 68 2.97 5.07 6.06
CA PHE A 68 4.10 5.98 6.15
C PHE A 68 4.43 6.57 4.77
N PRO A 69 3.50 7.33 4.16
CA PRO A 69 3.65 7.79 2.78
C PRO A 69 4.79 8.80 2.56
N GLY A 70 5.30 9.42 3.63
CA GLY A 70 6.47 10.30 3.60
C GLY A 70 7.81 9.55 3.58
N GLU A 71 7.82 8.25 3.87
CA GLU A 71 9.02 7.43 3.76
C GLU A 71 9.29 7.01 2.31
N PRO A 72 10.57 6.92 1.89
CA PRO A 72 10.92 6.45 0.55
C PRO A 72 10.37 5.04 0.30
N ALA A 73 10.13 4.73 -0.97
CA ALA A 73 9.69 3.40 -1.36
C ALA A 73 10.75 2.34 -0.97
N PRO A 74 10.32 1.11 -0.65
CA PRO A 74 11.26 0.05 -0.30
C PRO A 74 12.14 -0.28 -1.51
N GLY A 75 13.41 -0.54 -1.24
CA GLY A 75 14.42 -0.78 -2.27
C GLY A 75 14.05 -1.95 -3.18
N ILE A 76 14.43 -1.84 -4.44
CA ILE A 76 14.21 -2.85 -5.47
C ILE A 76 15.55 -3.47 -5.81
N ASP A 77 15.67 -4.80 -5.73
CA ASP A 77 16.85 -5.49 -6.23
C ASP A 77 16.81 -5.61 -7.75
N ASN A 78 17.44 -4.67 -8.45
CA ASN A 78 17.48 -4.63 -9.92
C ASN A 78 18.05 -5.89 -10.61
N THR A 79 18.60 -6.86 -9.86
CA THR A 79 18.99 -8.16 -10.40
C THR A 79 17.81 -9.11 -10.61
N VAL A 80 16.67 -8.86 -9.96
CA VAL A 80 15.45 -9.67 -10.06
C VAL A 80 14.73 -9.38 -11.38
N GLN A 81 14.56 -10.43 -12.19
CA GLN A 81 13.97 -10.35 -13.54
C GLN A 81 12.52 -9.88 -13.55
N LEU A 82 11.81 -10.00 -12.42
CA LEU A 82 10.37 -9.78 -12.31
C LEU A 82 9.96 -8.34 -12.63
N TYR A 83 10.87 -7.37 -12.49
CA TYR A 83 10.58 -5.94 -12.67
C TYR A 83 10.80 -5.43 -14.10
N ARG A 84 11.61 -6.15 -14.88
CA ARG A 84 12.02 -5.70 -16.22
C ARG A 84 10.85 -5.39 -17.15
N PRO A 85 9.74 -6.15 -17.14
CA PRO A 85 8.57 -5.81 -17.95
C PRO A 85 8.03 -4.40 -17.63
N TYR A 86 7.86 -4.07 -16.36
CA TYR A 86 7.35 -2.76 -15.92
C TYR A 86 8.33 -1.63 -16.25
N LEU A 87 9.63 -1.83 -16.03
CA LEU A 87 10.65 -0.83 -16.37
C LEU A 87 10.69 -0.54 -17.88
N LYS A 88 10.48 -1.54 -18.73
CA LYS A 88 10.38 -1.35 -20.19
C LYS A 88 9.11 -0.61 -20.61
N LEU A 89 8.04 -0.72 -19.85
CA LEU A 89 6.75 -0.10 -20.12
C LEU A 89 6.62 1.32 -19.55
N PHE A 90 7.59 1.80 -18.79
CA PHE A 90 7.65 3.16 -18.25
C PHE A 90 7.37 4.29 -19.27
N PRO A 91 7.78 4.20 -20.56
CA PRO A 91 7.43 5.20 -21.57
C PRO A 91 5.96 5.18 -22.03
N LYS A 92 5.16 4.17 -21.63
CA LYS A 92 3.75 4.00 -22.02
C LYS A 92 2.77 4.56 -20.98
N ARG A 93 3.25 5.35 -20.02
CA ARG A 93 2.41 6.06 -19.07
C ARG A 93 1.47 7.02 -19.79
N PRO A 94 0.19 7.12 -19.38
CA PRO A 94 -0.37 6.69 -18.10
C PRO A 94 -1.04 5.30 -18.06
N HIS A 95 -0.89 4.46 -19.09
CA HIS A 95 -1.72 3.24 -19.23
C HIS A 95 -1.23 2.00 -18.45
N VAL A 96 -0.10 2.09 -17.76
CA VAL A 96 0.52 0.95 -17.07
C VAL A 96 0.83 1.34 -15.63
N PRO A 97 0.47 0.52 -14.63
CA PRO A 97 0.86 0.76 -13.24
C PRO A 97 2.37 0.88 -13.09
N GLU A 98 2.82 1.75 -12.20
CA GLU A 98 4.24 2.00 -11.98
C GLU A 98 4.78 1.13 -10.87
N LEU A 99 6.04 0.71 -11.01
CA LEU A 99 6.72 0.00 -9.94
C LEU A 99 7.08 0.99 -8.82
N PHE A 100 6.44 0.84 -7.66
CA PHE A 100 6.73 1.62 -6.47
C PHE A 100 7.93 1.03 -5.71
N GLY A 101 7.91 -0.27 -5.44
CA GLY A 101 8.94 -0.92 -4.64
C GLY A 101 8.75 -2.44 -4.55
N ALA A 102 9.64 -3.10 -3.81
CA ALA A 102 9.55 -4.53 -3.54
C ALA A 102 9.71 -4.80 -2.03
N LEU A 103 8.89 -5.69 -1.47
CA LEU A 103 9.00 -6.14 -0.09
C LEU A 103 9.46 -7.58 -0.05
N SER A 104 10.56 -7.83 0.66
CA SER A 104 10.96 -9.20 1.02
C SER A 104 10.17 -9.62 2.26
N LEU A 105 9.22 -10.54 2.06
CA LEU A 105 8.52 -11.22 3.15
C LEU A 105 9.12 -12.62 3.29
N GLY A 106 9.09 -13.24 4.47
CA GLY A 106 9.75 -14.53 4.70
C GLY A 106 9.38 -15.64 3.70
N ALA A 107 8.19 -15.56 3.09
CA ALA A 107 7.69 -16.50 2.07
C ALA A 107 8.08 -16.16 0.62
N GLY A 108 8.72 -15.01 0.37
CA GLY A 108 9.09 -14.54 -0.96
C GLY A 108 8.86 -13.04 -1.13
N GLU A 109 9.06 -12.57 -2.35
CA GLU A 109 8.96 -11.15 -2.67
C GLU A 109 7.54 -10.72 -3.05
N LEU A 110 7.15 -9.53 -2.59
CA LEU A 110 5.91 -8.86 -2.92
C LEU A 110 6.20 -7.57 -3.68
N LEU A 111 5.75 -7.51 -4.92
CA LEU A 111 5.85 -6.32 -5.75
C LEU A 111 4.76 -5.32 -5.44
N LEU A 112 5.14 -4.06 -5.29
CA LEU A 112 4.22 -2.96 -5.03
C LEU A 112 4.12 -2.06 -6.26
N LEU A 113 2.91 -1.90 -6.76
CA LEU A 113 2.62 -1.04 -7.90
C LEU A 113 1.75 0.15 -7.47
N GLU A 114 2.10 1.35 -7.91
CA GLU A 114 1.27 2.54 -7.76
C GLU A 114 0.52 2.87 -9.06
N HIS A 115 -0.51 3.70 -8.95
CA HIS A 115 -1.38 4.09 -10.08
C HIS A 115 -2.08 2.92 -10.79
N ALA A 116 -2.19 1.76 -10.12
CA ALA A 116 -3.00 0.68 -10.62
C ALA A 116 -4.49 1.08 -10.62
N PRO A 117 -5.28 0.66 -11.63
CA PRO A 117 -6.72 0.85 -11.59
C PRO A 117 -7.31 0.03 -10.44
N VAL A 118 -7.64 0.71 -9.35
CA VAL A 118 -8.33 0.11 -8.18
C VAL A 118 -9.82 0.43 -8.31
N SER A 119 -10.66 -0.61 -8.33
CA SER A 119 -12.11 -0.42 -8.35
C SER A 119 -12.66 -0.28 -6.92
N CYS A 120 -13.87 0.26 -6.79
CA CYS A 120 -14.55 0.32 -5.49
C CYS A 120 -14.80 -1.06 -4.85
N ILE A 121 -14.84 -2.14 -5.65
CA ILE A 121 -15.00 -3.52 -5.18
C ILE A 121 -13.74 -3.97 -4.42
N ASP A 122 -12.57 -3.54 -4.88
CA ASP A 122 -11.29 -3.87 -4.26
C ASP A 122 -11.11 -3.20 -2.88
N ILE A 123 -11.77 -2.05 -2.67
CA ILE A 123 -11.78 -1.29 -1.41
C ILE A 123 -12.88 -1.78 -0.46
N ASN A 124 -14.09 -2.05 -0.97
CA ASN A 124 -15.24 -2.44 -0.15
C ASN A 124 -15.19 -3.88 0.39
N GLY A 125 -14.36 -4.76 -0.21
CA GLY A 125 -14.03 -6.06 0.39
C GLY A 125 -13.43 -5.94 1.80
N ALA A 126 -12.94 -4.76 2.19
CA ALA A 126 -12.42 -4.46 3.53
C ALA A 126 -13.50 -4.24 4.60
N GLN A 127 -14.73 -3.88 4.20
CA GLN A 127 -15.77 -3.43 5.13
C GLN A 127 -16.82 -4.50 5.46
N SER A 128 -16.76 -5.68 4.85
CA SER A 128 -17.77 -6.74 5.04
C SER A 128 -17.20 -7.97 5.76
N THR A 129 -17.02 -7.89 7.08
CA THR A 129 -17.29 -9.05 7.95
C THR A 129 -17.68 -8.58 9.37
N PRO A 130 -18.96 -8.30 9.64
CA PRO A 130 -19.50 -8.51 10.98
C PRO A 130 -19.88 -10.01 11.08
N ALA A 131 -19.25 -10.73 12.00
CA ALA A 131 -19.79 -11.96 12.55
C ALA A 131 -20.26 -11.66 13.97
#